data_AF-A0A7L4P0L5-F1
#
_entry.id   AF-A0A7L4P0L5-F1
#
_cell.length_a   1.000
_cell.length_b   1.000
_cell.length_c   1.000
_cell.angle_alpha   90.00
_cell.angle_beta   90.00
_cell.angle_gamma   90.00
#
_symmetry.space_group_name_H-M   'P 1'
#
loop_
_entity.id
_entity.type
_entity.pdbx_description
1 polymer ?
#
loop_
_entity_poly.entity_id
_entity_poly.type
_entity_poly.pdbx_seq_one_letter_code
_entity_poly.pdbx_strand_id
1 'polypeptide(L)'
;MLVYATFIPINLRIIQFGYVMLLLTSGLVTKSILAIVEHEKGKEGITQEEYDTGFIIGKCENILLLSFVLFNAYTALALIFAAKAIIRGEAMKNKPSYYLAGTMINVTYSIIAGIIIKLVISPNIIP
;
A
#
# COMPACT_ATOMS: atom_id res chain seq x y z
N MET A 1 26.37 -20.50 -14.17
CA MET A 1 25.79 -21.07 -12.93
C MET A 1 26.17 -20.26 -11.68
N LEU A 2 27.46 -19.91 -11.47
CA LEU A 2 27.91 -19.08 -10.33
C LEU A 2 27.26 -17.67 -10.24
N VAL A 3 27.04 -17.00 -11.38
CA VAL A 3 26.44 -15.65 -11.41
C VAL A 3 24.96 -15.65 -10.94
N TYR A 4 24.18 -16.67 -11.31
CA TYR A 4 22.79 -16.82 -10.87
C TYR A 4 22.70 -17.11 -9.36
N ALA A 5 23.64 -17.89 -8.82
CA ALA A 5 23.68 -18.22 -7.40
C ALA A 5 23.92 -16.98 -6.52
N THR A 6 24.64 -15.97 -7.00
CA THR A 6 24.80 -14.66 -6.32
C THR A 6 23.64 -13.70 -6.55
N PHE A 7 22.90 -13.83 -7.66
CA PHE A 7 21.79 -12.92 -8.02
C PHE A 7 20.51 -13.18 -7.21
N ILE A 8 20.23 -14.45 -6.90
CA ILE A 8 19.08 -14.86 -6.07
C ILE A 8 19.12 -14.26 -4.65
N PRO A 9 20.22 -14.36 -3.87
CA PRO A 9 20.25 -13.84 -2.51
C PRO A 9 20.21 -12.31 -2.43
N ILE A 10 20.72 -11.59 -3.44
CA ILE A 10 20.64 -10.12 -3.45
C ILE A 10 19.21 -9.63 -3.72
N ASN A 11 18.50 -10.25 -4.67
CA ASN A 11 17.09 -9.92 -4.95
C ASN A 11 16.21 -10.22 -3.73
N LEU A 12 16.46 -11.34 -3.04
CA LEU A 12 15.73 -11.69 -1.83
C LEU A 12 15.92 -10.62 -0.73
N ARG A 13 17.15 -10.11 -0.53
CA ARG A 13 17.42 -9.03 0.43
C ARG A 13 16.73 -7.73 0.04
N ILE A 14 16.70 -7.39 -1.25
CA ILE A 14 16.01 -6.19 -1.75
C ILE A 14 14.50 -6.30 -1.51
N ILE A 15 13.90 -7.47 -1.77
CA ILE A 15 12.48 -7.72 -1.50
C ILE A 15 12.18 -7.58 -0.01
N GLN A 16 12.96 -8.25 0.85
CA GLN A 16 12.81 -8.16 2.31
C GLN A 16 12.90 -6.71 2.79
N PHE A 17 13.91 -5.97 2.33
CA PHE A 17 14.06 -4.55 2.63
C PHE A 17 12.84 -3.74 2.15
N GLY A 18 12.32 -4.04 0.96
CA GLY A 18 11.13 -3.43 0.40
C GLY A 18 9.87 -3.62 1.27
N TYR A 19 9.63 -4.85 1.77
CA TYR A 19 8.53 -5.11 2.70
C TYR A 19 8.69 -4.33 4.01
N VAL A 20 9.88 -4.35 4.61
CA VAL A 20 10.16 -3.63 5.87
C VAL A 20 9.98 -2.13 5.67
N MET A 21 10.58 -1.56 4.61
CA MET A 21 10.50 -0.15 4.29
C MET A 21 9.03 0.27 4.09
N LEU A 22 8.29 -0.43 3.24
CA LEU A 22 6.88 -0.15 2.97
C LEU A 22 6.02 -0.21 4.24
N LEU A 23 6.21 -1.24 5.07
CA LEU A 23 5.45 -1.39 6.31
C LEU A 23 5.79 -0.33 7.35
N LEU A 24 6.99 0.23 7.36
CA LEU A 24 7.35 1.30 8.30
C LEU A 24 6.85 2.67 7.82
N THR A 25 7.00 2.96 6.52
CA THR A 25 6.75 4.30 5.98
C THR A 25 5.30 4.55 5.60
N SER A 26 4.52 3.52 5.23
CA SER A 26 3.15 3.71 4.73
C SER A 26 2.23 4.44 5.71
N GLY A 27 2.37 4.16 7.02
CA GLY A 27 1.56 4.80 8.06
C GLY A 27 1.90 6.28 8.24
N LEU A 28 3.18 6.64 8.11
CA LEU A 28 3.63 8.02 8.19
C LEU A 28 3.16 8.82 6.98
N VAL A 29 3.29 8.26 5.78
CA VAL A 29 2.89 8.90 4.52
C VAL A 29 1.39 9.13 4.48
N THR A 30 0.59 8.09 4.78
CA THR A 30 -0.86 8.19 4.81
C THR A 30 -1.34 9.22 5.83
N LYS A 31 -0.80 9.20 7.06
CA LYS A 31 -1.14 10.19 8.09
C LYS A 31 -0.76 11.62 7.68
N SER A 32 0.42 11.81 7.09
CA SER A 32 0.91 13.14 6.68
C SER A 32 0.04 13.75 5.59
N ILE A 33 -0.30 12.96 4.57
CA ILE A 33 -1.11 13.46 3.45
C ILE A 33 -2.57 13.65 3.90
N LEU A 34 -3.08 12.76 4.76
CA LEU A 34 -4.46 12.86 5.25
C LEU A 34 -4.66 14.08 6.14
N ALA A 35 -3.65 14.45 6.95
CA ALA A 35 -3.67 15.67 7.75
C ALA A 35 -3.81 16.94 6.90
N ILE A 36 -3.26 16.96 5.69
CA ILE A 36 -3.41 18.06 4.73
C ILE A 36 -4.86 18.12 4.22
N VAL A 37 -5.45 16.96 3.90
CA VAL A 37 -6.81 16.84 3.36
C VAL A 37 -7.89 17.17 4.41
N GLU A 38 -7.70 16.74 5.66
CA GLU A 38 -8.64 17.02 6.76
C GLU A 38 -8.63 18.49 7.20
N HIS A 39 -7.52 19.19 7.02
CA HIS A 39 -7.40 20.61 7.38
C HIS A 39 -8.37 21.50 6.58
N GLU A 40 -8.85 21.05 5.42
CA GLU A 40 -9.77 21.81 4.58
C GLU A 40 -11.27 21.57 4.85
N LYS A 41 -11.67 20.46 5.50
CA LYS A 41 -13.10 20.03 5.49
C LYS A 41 -13.82 19.89 6.82
N GLY A 42 -13.22 20.34 7.92
CA GLY A 42 -13.88 20.34 9.23
C GLY A 42 -13.82 18.96 9.90
N LYS A 43 -13.47 18.97 11.18
CA LYS A 43 -13.14 17.77 11.97
C LYS A 43 -14.39 16.97 12.32
N GLU A 44 -14.81 16.05 11.47
CA GLU A 44 -15.52 14.87 11.93
C GLU A 44 -14.50 13.92 12.55
N GLY A 45 -14.41 13.91 13.88
CA GLY A 45 -13.43 13.08 14.58
C GLY A 45 -13.63 11.59 14.32
N ILE A 46 -12.61 10.93 13.79
CA ILE A 46 -12.52 9.46 13.80
C ILE A 46 -12.34 8.97 15.23
N THR A 47 -12.96 7.84 15.57
CA THR A 47 -12.67 7.21 16.86
C THR A 47 -11.28 6.58 16.84
N GLN A 48 -10.69 6.38 18.02
CA GLN A 48 -9.41 5.67 18.14
C GLN A 48 -9.50 4.23 17.59
N GLU A 49 -10.63 3.57 17.79
CA GLU A 49 -10.88 2.22 17.28
C GLU A 49 -10.97 2.17 15.74
N GLU A 50 -11.65 3.15 15.12
CA GLU A 50 -11.68 3.32 13.66
C GLU A 50 -10.27 3.53 13.09
N TYR A 51 -9.47 4.34 13.78
CA TYR A 51 -8.08 4.61 13.41
C TYR A 51 -7.20 3.36 13.50
N ASP A 52 -7.22 2.68 14.65
CA ASP A 52 -6.39 1.49 14.90
C ASP A 52 -6.76 0.34 13.95
N THR A 53 -8.06 0.13 13.72
CA THR A 53 -8.57 -0.83 12.74
C THR A 53 -8.09 -0.47 11.33
N GLY A 54 -8.17 0.81 10.97
CA GLY A 54 -7.69 1.31 9.68
C GLY A 54 -6.18 1.14 9.49
N PHE A 55 -5.40 1.34 10.54
CA PHE A 55 -3.96 1.14 10.54
C PHE A 55 -3.59 -0.33 10.28
N ILE A 56 -4.20 -1.27 11.00
CA ILE A 56 -3.95 -2.71 10.83
C ILE A 56 -4.34 -3.17 9.43
N ILE A 57 -5.54 -2.80 8.96
CA ILE A 57 -6.00 -3.11 7.60
C ILE A 57 -5.03 -2.53 6.55
N GLY A 58 -4.54 -1.31 6.76
CA GLY A 58 -3.57 -0.67 5.88
C GLY A 58 -2.27 -1.47 5.75
N LYS A 59 -1.76 -2.04 6.85
CA LYS A 59 -0.56 -2.91 6.82
C LYS A 59 -0.80 -4.20 6.06
N CYS A 60 -1.94 -4.86 6.28
CA CYS A 60 -2.31 -6.05 5.52
C CYS A 60 -2.41 -5.76 4.02
N GLU A 61 -3.01 -4.62 3.65
CA GLU A 61 -3.08 -4.19 2.26
C GLU A 61 -1.69 -3.93 1.67
N ASN A 62 -0.77 -3.29 2.39
CA ASN A 62 0.60 -3.08 1.90
C ASN A 62 1.28 -4.41 1.53
N ILE A 63 1.12 -5.44 2.35
CA ILE A 63 1.68 -6.78 2.09
C ILE A 63 1.10 -7.34 0.80
N LEU A 64 -0.23 -7.29 0.64
CA LEU A 64 -0.92 -7.86 -0.51
C LEU A 64 -0.59 -7.10 -1.80
N LEU A 65 -0.61 -5.77 -1.77
CA LEU A 65 -0.27 -4.92 -2.92
C LEU A 65 1.16 -5.16 -3.39
N LEU A 66 2.14 -5.13 -2.47
CA LEU A 66 3.53 -5.39 -2.84
C LEU A 66 3.69 -6.79 -3.42
N SER A 67 3.09 -7.80 -2.80
CA SER A 67 3.13 -9.18 -3.31
C SER A 67 2.56 -9.26 -4.73
N PHE A 68 1.36 -8.71 -4.96
CA PHE A 68 0.72 -8.76 -6.27
C PHE A 68 1.50 -8.01 -7.35
N VAL A 69 2.12 -6.87 -7.03
CA VAL A 69 2.98 -6.15 -7.99
C VAL A 69 4.21 -6.98 -8.36
N LEU A 70 4.87 -7.61 -7.37
CA LEU A 70 6.04 -8.46 -7.61
C LEU A 70 5.69 -9.72 -8.43
N PHE A 71 4.49 -10.29 -8.22
CA PHE A 71 3.99 -11.42 -8.98
C PHE A 71 3.29 -11.07 -10.30
N ASN A 72 3.21 -9.79 -10.69
CA ASN A 72 2.43 -9.31 -11.85
C ASN A 72 0.92 -9.65 -11.78
N ALA A 73 0.38 -9.88 -10.58
CA ALA A 73 -1.00 -10.26 -10.35
C ALA A 73 -1.93 -9.02 -10.27
N TYR A 74 -1.92 -8.17 -11.31
CA TYR A 74 -2.69 -6.92 -11.32
C TYR A 74 -4.22 -7.14 -11.25
N THR A 75 -4.71 -8.28 -11.74
CA THR A 75 -6.12 -8.67 -11.57
C THR A 75 -6.46 -8.91 -10.10
N ALA A 76 -5.58 -9.58 -9.34
CA ALA A 76 -5.77 -9.79 -7.90
C ALA A 76 -5.74 -8.47 -7.13
N LEU A 77 -4.87 -7.55 -7.54
CA LEU A 77 -4.81 -6.19 -7.02
C LEU A 77 -6.14 -5.43 -7.25
N ALA A 78 -6.71 -5.50 -8.46
CA ALA A 78 -7.99 -4.87 -8.75
C ALA A 78 -9.13 -5.51 -7.92
N LEU A 79 -9.14 -6.83 -7.78
CA LEU A 79 -10.14 -7.57 -7.00
C LEU A 79 -10.12 -7.19 -5.52
N ILE A 80 -8.94 -7.17 -4.89
CA ILE A 80 -8.85 -6.81 -3.46
C ILE A 80 -9.23 -5.35 -3.22
N PHE A 81 -8.85 -4.45 -4.14
CA PHE A 81 -9.21 -3.05 -4.06
C PHE A 81 -10.74 -2.87 -4.15
N ALA A 82 -11.39 -3.55 -5.09
CA ALA A 82 -12.84 -3.54 -5.22
C ALA A 82 -13.54 -4.15 -3.99
N ALA A 83 -13.07 -5.29 -3.50
CA ALA A 83 -13.62 -5.93 -2.30
C ALA A 83 -13.54 -5.00 -1.08
N LYS A 84 -12.42 -4.31 -0.89
CA LYS A 84 -12.26 -3.33 0.18
C LYS A 84 -13.22 -2.15 0.06
N ALA A 85 -13.42 -1.62 -1.16
CA ALA A 85 -14.37 -0.53 -1.41
C ALA A 85 -15.82 -0.95 -1.09
N ILE A 86 -16.19 -2.19 -1.39
CA ILE A 86 -17.52 -2.74 -1.07
C ILE A 86 -17.71 -2.87 0.44
N ILE A 87 -16.77 -3.52 1.14
CA ILE A 87 -16.86 -3.77 2.60
C ILE A 87 -16.89 -2.45 3.39
N ARG A 88 -16.10 -1.46 2.97
CA ARG A 88 -16.06 -0.14 3.62
C ARG A 88 -17.09 0.86 3.09
N GLY A 89 -18.00 0.44 2.21
CA GLY A 89 -18.95 1.32 1.55
C GLY A 89 -19.80 2.13 2.53
N GLU A 90 -20.25 1.54 3.64
CA GLU A 90 -21.02 2.25 4.67
C GLU A 90 -20.17 3.25 5.46
N ALA A 91 -18.95 2.87 5.86
CA ALA A 91 -18.02 3.77 6.53
C ALA A 91 -17.62 4.96 5.63
N MET A 92 -17.46 4.72 4.33
CA MET A 92 -17.22 5.76 3.33
C MET A 92 -18.41 6.70 3.13
N LYS A 93 -19.65 6.25 3.33
CA LYS A 93 -20.82 7.17 3.28
C LYS A 93 -20.82 8.15 4.45
N ASN A 94 -20.43 7.68 5.63
CA ASN A 94 -20.37 8.51 6.83
C ASN A 94 -19.19 9.48 6.80
N LYS A 95 -17.98 9.01 6.44
CA LYS A 95 -16.76 9.83 6.41
C LYS A 95 -15.97 9.64 5.10
N PRO A 96 -16.49 10.11 3.96
CA PRO A 96 -15.93 9.81 2.63
C PRO A 96 -14.51 10.32 2.48
N SER A 97 -14.24 11.56 2.90
CA SER A 97 -12.91 12.16 2.75
C SER A 97 -11.83 11.37 3.48
N TYR A 98 -12.07 10.94 4.72
CA TYR A 98 -11.10 10.18 5.50
C TYR A 98 -10.81 8.80 4.88
N TYR A 99 -11.87 8.00 4.66
CA TYR A 99 -11.70 6.61 4.22
C TYR A 99 -11.28 6.50 2.75
N LEU A 100 -11.79 7.37 1.87
CA LEU A 100 -11.43 7.37 0.46
C LEU A 100 -10.01 7.90 0.24
N ALA A 101 -9.66 9.05 0.83
CA ALA A 101 -8.31 9.60 0.69
C ALA A 101 -7.28 8.65 1.32
N GLY A 102 -7.52 8.16 2.54
CA GLY A 102 -6.61 7.23 3.20
C GLY A 102 -6.38 5.95 2.37
N THR A 103 -7.42 5.41 1.75
CA THR A 103 -7.30 4.23 0.88
C THR A 103 -6.53 4.56 -0.40
N MET A 104 -6.85 5.64 -1.10
CA MET A 104 -6.18 6.02 -2.34
C MET A 104 -4.70 6.34 -2.13
N ILE A 105 -4.37 7.04 -1.04
CA ILE A 105 -2.98 7.37 -0.68
C ILE A 105 -2.20 6.08 -0.40
N ASN A 106 -2.74 5.17 0.42
CA ASN A 106 -2.05 3.92 0.77
C ASN A 106 -1.81 3.02 -0.45
N VAL A 107 -2.84 2.87 -1.29
CA VAL A 107 -2.77 2.05 -2.51
C VAL A 107 -1.75 2.62 -3.47
N THR A 108 -1.81 3.93 -3.75
CA THR A 108 -0.89 4.61 -4.65
C THR A 108 0.56 4.49 -4.16
N TYR A 109 0.80 4.76 -2.87
CA TYR A 109 2.12 4.65 -2.27
C TYR A 109 2.69 3.23 -2.40
N SER A 110 1.88 2.22 -2.10
CA SER A 110 2.30 0.80 -2.16
C SER A 110 2.60 0.35 -3.58
N ILE A 111 1.80 0.77 -4.57
CA ILE A 111 2.01 0.44 -5.97
C ILE A 111 3.31 1.07 -6.48
N ILE A 112 3.54 2.36 -6.19
CA ILE A 112 4.77 3.06 -6.57
C ILE A 112 5.98 2.35 -5.95
N ALA A 113 5.95 2.04 -4.65
CA ALA A 113 7.02 1.32 -3.99
C ALA A 113 7.28 -0.06 -4.62
N GLY A 114 6.23 -0.83 -4.91
CA GLY A 114 6.34 -2.13 -5.56
C GLY A 114 6.92 -2.05 -6.97
N ILE A 115 6.52 -1.05 -7.76
CA ILE A 115 7.08 -0.81 -9.10
C ILE A 115 8.56 -0.47 -9.01
N ILE A 116 8.96 0.41 -8.08
CA ILE A 116 10.37 0.77 -7.85
C ILE A 116 11.19 -0.47 -7.50
N ILE A 117 10.72 -1.30 -6.56
CA ILE A 117 11.41 -2.54 -6.16
C ILE A 117 11.57 -3.48 -7.37
N LYS A 118 10.49 -3.65 -8.14
CA LYS A 118 10.49 -4.50 -9.34
C LYS A 118 11.47 -4.00 -10.40
N LEU A 119 11.54 -2.68 -10.62
CA LEU A 119 12.49 -2.05 -11.53
C LEU A 119 13.94 -2.26 -11.11
N VAL A 120 14.23 -2.19 -9.80
CA VAL A 120 15.58 -2.43 -9.26
C VAL A 120 15.99 -3.90 -9.44
N ILE A 121 15.07 -4.84 -9.24
CA ILE A 121 15.35 -6.28 -9.34
C ILE A 121 15.48 -6.74 -10.80
N SER A 122 14.66 -6.18 -11.69
CA SER A 122 14.61 -6.59 -13.09
C SER A 122 14.36 -5.37 -14.00
N PRO A 123 15.39 -4.58 -14.31
CA PRO A 123 15.26 -3.35 -15.11
C PRO A 123 14.78 -3.60 -16.55
N ASN A 124 14.88 -4.83 -17.06
CA ASN A 124 14.42 -5.22 -18.40
C ASN A 124 12.95 -5.64 -18.47
N ILE A 125 12.14 -5.39 -17.43
CA ILE A 125 10.74 -5.85 -17.33
C ILE A 125 9.73 -4.70 -17.47
N ILE A 126 10.03 -3.72 -18.33
CA ILE A 126 9.01 -2.83 -18.89
C ILE A 126 9.17 -2.93 -20.41
N PRO A 127 8.18 -3.46 -21.15
CA PRO A 127 8.19 -3.42 -22.61
C PRO A 127 8.08 -1.99 -23.14
#